data_AF-A0A1Y3YNS5-F1
#
_entry.id   AF-A0A1Y3YNS5-F1
#
_cell.length_a   1.000
_cell.length_b   1.000
_cell.length_c   1.000
_cell.angle_alpha   90.00
_cell.angle_beta   90.00
_cell.angle_gamma   90.00
#
_symmetry.space_group_name_H-M   'P 1'
#
loop_
_entity.id
_entity.type
_entity.pdbx_description
1 polymer ?
#
loop_
_entity_poly.entity_id
_entity_poly.type
_entity_poly.pdbx_seq_one_letter_code
_entity_poly.pdbx_strand_id
1 'polypeptide(L)'
;MEIVLVFILGMVGAVLVQLSANKGVSRWIRYPLVALICMMFVSGIAMAVYFAVALYTEELFASVMLWLFALFVLAGAVAYIRNLLRMKE
;
A
#
# COMPACT_ATOMS: atom_id res chain seq x y z
N MET A 1 13.77 7.43 -7.77
CA MET A 1 13.02 7.17 -6.52
C MET A 1 11.75 6.33 -6.73
N GLU A 2 11.16 6.29 -7.94
CA GLU A 2 10.02 5.39 -8.25
C GLU A 2 10.33 3.88 -8.08
N ILE A 3 11.54 3.44 -8.44
CA ILE A 3 11.95 2.02 -8.36
C ILE A 3 11.89 1.48 -6.92
N VAL A 4 12.26 2.30 -5.93
CA VAL A 4 12.30 1.90 -4.51
C VAL A 4 10.88 1.69 -3.97
N LEU A 5 9.94 2.56 -4.33
CA LEU A 5 8.55 2.44 -3.90
C LEU A 5 7.85 1.25 -4.55
N VAL A 6 8.07 1.02 -5.85
CA VAL A 6 7.56 -0.17 -6.55
C VAL A 6 8.16 -1.45 -5.95
N PHE A 7 9.43 -1.42 -5.56
CA PHE A 7 10.09 -2.53 -4.89
C PHE A 7 9.48 -2.80 -3.50
N ILE A 8 9.19 -1.76 -2.70
CA ILE A 8 8.55 -1.91 -1.38
C ILE A 8 7.12 -2.45 -1.52
N LEU A 9 6.31 -1.87 -2.42
CA LEU A 9 4.96 -2.37 -2.74
C LEU A 9 4.99 -3.81 -3.26
N GLY A 10 5.94 -4.12 -4.13
CA GLY A 10 6.17 -5.47 -4.65
C GLY A 10 6.62 -6.46 -3.57
N MET A 11 7.46 -6.04 -2.63
CA MET A 11 7.92 -6.85 -1.50
C MET A 11 6.77 -7.12 -0.51
N VAL A 12 5.99 -6.09 -0.15
CA VAL A 12 4.80 -6.27 0.71
C VAL A 12 3.80 -7.20 0.03
N GLY A 13 3.57 -7.00 -1.27
CA GLY A 13 2.72 -7.88 -2.06
C GLY A 13 3.24 -9.33 -2.15
N ALA A 14 4.54 -9.52 -2.37
CA ALA A 14 5.16 -10.84 -2.42
C ALA A 14 5.09 -11.54 -1.06
N VAL A 15 5.30 -10.80 0.03
CA VAL A 15 5.15 -11.28 1.42
C VAL A 15 3.70 -11.68 1.67
N LEU A 16 2.72 -10.87 1.25
CA LEU A 16 1.29 -11.19 1.36
C LEU A 16 0.91 -12.45 0.58
N VAL A 17 1.41 -12.60 -0.66
CA VAL A 17 1.18 -13.78 -1.50
C VAL A 17 1.84 -15.02 -0.90
N GLN A 18 3.09 -14.92 -0.45
CA GLN A 18 3.80 -16.02 0.20
C GLN A 18 3.13 -16.43 1.51
N LEU A 19 2.71 -15.49 2.35
CA LEU A 19 1.94 -15.77 3.55
C LEU A 19 0.59 -16.40 3.23
N SER A 20 -0.12 -15.91 2.22
CA SER A 20 -1.38 -16.50 1.74
C SER A 20 -1.20 -17.89 1.15
N ALA A 21 -0.09 -18.18 0.47
CA ALA A 21 0.15 -19.41 -0.29
C ALA A 21 0.98 -20.47 0.46
N ASN A 22 1.59 -20.12 1.60
CA ASN A 22 2.24 -21.11 2.47
C ASN A 22 1.21 -22.23 2.79
N LYS A 23 1.54 -23.40 3.29
CA LYS A 23 0.52 -24.31 3.88
C LYS A 23 0.84 -24.67 5.33
N GLY A 24 2.05 -24.31 5.79
CA GLY A 24 2.53 -24.54 7.15
C GLY A 24 1.97 -23.57 8.19
N VAL A 25 1.61 -22.34 7.80
CA VAL A 25 1.01 -21.37 8.74
C VAL A 25 -0.50 -21.55 8.78
N SER A 26 -1.10 -21.66 9.96
CA SER A 26 -2.56 -21.80 10.10
C SER A 26 -3.31 -20.63 9.44
N ARG A 27 -4.44 -20.93 8.78
CA ARG A 27 -5.32 -19.91 8.17
C ARG A 27 -5.72 -18.82 9.17
N TRP A 28 -5.86 -19.19 10.43
CA TRP A 28 -6.21 -18.30 11.54
C TRP A 28 -5.17 -17.20 11.80
N ILE A 29 -3.91 -17.39 11.42
CA ILE A 29 -2.85 -16.38 11.61
C ILE A 29 -2.65 -15.56 10.34
N ARG A 30 -2.85 -16.17 9.16
CA ARG A 30 -2.62 -15.47 7.88
C ARG A 30 -3.62 -14.38 7.60
N TYR A 31 -4.91 -14.66 7.72
CA TYR A 31 -5.94 -13.67 7.43
C TYR A 31 -5.82 -12.41 8.28
N PRO A 32 -5.63 -12.50 9.61
CA PRO A 32 -5.42 -11.29 10.41
C PRO A 32 -4.09 -10.60 10.08
N LEU A 33 -3.02 -11.33 9.76
CA LEU A 33 -1.75 -10.70 9.36
C LEU A 33 -1.88 -9.92 8.05
N VAL A 34 -2.56 -10.49 7.06
CA VAL A 34 -2.88 -9.82 5.78
C VAL A 34 -3.75 -8.58 6.04
N ALA A 35 -4.78 -8.71 6.88
CA ALA A 35 -5.64 -7.59 7.26
C ALA A 35 -4.85 -6.47 7.96
N LEU A 36 -3.91 -6.82 8.86
CA LEU A 36 -3.02 -5.88 9.55
C LEU A 36 -2.16 -5.08 8.57
N ILE A 37 -1.55 -5.77 7.61
CA ILE A 37 -0.72 -5.14 6.58
C ILE A 37 -1.58 -4.21 5.71
N CYS A 38 -2.78 -4.64 5.30
CA CYS A 38 -3.71 -3.79 4.57
C CYS A 38 -4.13 -2.56 5.38
N MET A 39 -4.47 -2.73 6.66
CA MET A 39 -4.83 -1.63 7.55
C MET A 39 -3.67 -0.63 7.70
N MET A 40 -2.44 -1.12 7.86
CA MET A 40 -1.24 -0.27 7.95
C MET A 40 -1.02 0.55 6.67
N PHE A 41 -1.31 -0.05 5.52
CA PHE A 41 -1.22 0.63 4.23
C PHE A 41 -2.28 1.73 4.09
N VAL A 42 -3.53 1.41 4.44
CA VAL A 42 -4.65 2.37 4.42
C VAL A 42 -4.40 3.50 5.41
N SER A 43 -3.90 3.22 6.62
CA SER A 43 -3.57 4.25 7.60
C SER A 43 -2.42 5.15 7.14
N GLY A 44 -1.41 4.58 6.46
CA GLY A 44 -0.31 5.35 5.88
C GLY A 44 -0.78 6.33 4.82
N ILE A 45 -1.66 5.88 3.91
CA ILE A 45 -2.27 6.76 2.89
C ILE A 45 -3.13 7.83 3.57
N ALA A 46 -3.95 7.47 4.56
CA ALA A 46 -4.80 8.42 5.28
C ALA A 46 -3.97 9.49 6.01
N MET A 47 -2.85 9.12 6.64
CA MET A 47 -1.92 10.08 7.24
C MET A 47 -1.32 11.01 6.20
N ALA A 48 -0.86 10.48 5.07
CA ALA A 48 -0.29 11.31 4.00
C ALA A 48 -1.29 12.34 3.48
N VAL A 49 -2.55 11.93 3.29
CA VAL A 49 -3.64 12.83 2.88
C VAL A 49 -3.96 13.86 3.96
N TYR A 50 -4.03 13.45 5.24
CA TYR A 50 -4.26 14.37 6.35
C TYR A 50 -3.18 15.45 6.42
N PHE A 51 -1.90 15.08 6.32
CA PHE A 51 -0.80 16.04 6.28
C PHE A 51 -0.84 16.90 5.02
N ALA A 52 -1.20 16.35 3.86
CA ALA A 52 -1.34 17.14 2.65
C ALA A 52 -2.39 18.24 2.80
N VAL A 53 -3.53 17.95 3.44
CA VAL A 53 -4.58 18.93 3.72
C VAL A 53 -4.13 19.94 4.78
N ALA A 54 -3.51 19.48 5.86
CA ALA A 54 -3.05 20.35 6.94
C ALA A 54 -1.96 21.34 6.48
N LEU A 55 -1.03 20.91 5.63
CA LEU A 55 0.02 21.77 5.09
C LEU A 55 -0.42 22.60 3.89
N TYR A 56 -1.65 22.46 3.39
CA TYR A 56 -2.11 23.16 2.19
C TYR A 56 -2.04 24.69 2.31
N THR A 57 -2.29 25.22 3.51
CA THR A 57 -2.30 26.67 3.76
C THR A 57 -0.93 27.24 4.10
N GLU A 58 0.00 26.42 4.60
CA GLU A 58 1.32 26.89 5.04
C GLU A 58 2.40 26.65 3.98
N GLU A 59 2.43 25.45 3.41
CA GLU A 59 3.49 24.98 2.52
C GLU A 59 2.89 24.26 1.32
N LEU A 60 2.41 25.06 0.35
CA LEU A 60 1.72 24.60 -0.85
C LEU A 60 2.54 23.56 -1.64
N PHE A 61 3.86 23.74 -1.73
CA PHE A 61 4.75 22.79 -2.41
C PHE A 61 4.80 21.43 -1.70
N ALA A 62 4.93 21.41 -0.37
CA ALA A 62 4.93 20.17 0.41
C ALA A 62 3.57 19.46 0.34
N SER A 63 2.47 20.21 0.39
CA SER A 63 1.11 19.69 0.23
C SER A 63 0.91 19.00 -1.13
N VAL A 64 1.31 19.64 -2.23
CA VAL A 64 1.21 19.06 -3.57
C VAL A 64 2.06 17.80 -3.71
N MET A 65 3.27 17.78 -3.14
CA MET A 65 4.13 16.59 -3.15
C MET A 65 3.51 15.42 -2.36
N LEU A 66 2.87 15.70 -1.22
CA LEU A 66 2.16 14.68 -0.45
C LEU A 66 0.91 14.15 -1.18
N TRP A 67 0.18 15.01 -1.88
CA TRP A 67 -0.94 14.61 -2.74
C TRP A 67 -0.49 13.71 -3.89
N LEU A 68 0.59 14.08 -4.58
CA LEU A 68 1.20 13.24 -5.63
C LEU A 68 1.66 11.89 -5.08
N PHE A 69 2.29 11.89 -3.91
CA PHE A 69 2.71 10.67 -3.23
C PHE A 69 1.51 9.77 -2.88
N ALA A 70 0.44 10.33 -2.30
CA ALA A 70 -0.76 9.59 -1.96
C ALA A 70 -1.44 8.98 -3.20
N LEU A 71 -1.56 9.74 -4.29
CA LEU A 71 -2.12 9.25 -5.56
C LEU A 71 -1.25 8.15 -6.18
N PHE A 72 0.08 8.30 -6.14
CA PHE A 72 1.00 7.29 -6.65
C PHE A 72 0.88 5.97 -5.89
N VAL A 73 0.84 6.02 -4.55
CA VAL A 73 0.68 4.83 -3.71
C VAL A 73 -0.67 4.15 -3.96
N LEU A 74 -1.74 4.95 -4.16
CA LEU A 74 -3.08 4.44 -4.45
C LEU A 74 -3.16 3.78 -5.83
N ALA A 75 -2.56 4.41 -6.85
CA ALA A 75 -2.45 3.82 -8.19
C ALA A 75 -1.62 2.52 -8.18
N GLY A 76 -0.51 2.50 -7.44
CA GLY A 76 0.30 1.30 -7.24
C GLY A 76 -0.49 0.16 -6.56
N ALA A 77 -1.28 0.48 -5.53
CA ALA A 77 -2.14 -0.50 -4.87
C ALA A 77 -3.22 -1.06 -5.81
N VAL A 78 -3.89 -0.20 -6.60
CA VAL A 78 -4.90 -0.63 -7.58
C VAL A 78 -4.29 -1.49 -8.68
N ALA A 79 -3.13 -1.10 -9.21
CA ALA A 79 -2.40 -1.88 -10.22
C ALA A 79 -2.02 -3.26 -9.68
N TYR A 80 -1.54 -3.32 -8.43
CA TYR A 80 -1.23 -4.58 -7.76
C TYR A 80 -2.47 -5.48 -7.61
N ILE A 81 -3.59 -4.95 -7.13
CA ILE A 81 -4.85 -5.70 -6.99
C ILE A 81 -5.32 -6.23 -8.35
N ARG A 82 -5.28 -5.40 -9.40
CA ARG A 82 -5.62 -5.84 -10.78
C ARG A 82 -4.74 -6.98 -11.25
N ASN A 83 -3.43 -6.92 -10.99
CA ASN A 83 -2.51 -7.97 -11.40
C ASN A 83 -2.74 -9.27 -10.60
N LEU A 84 -3.08 -9.15 -9.32
CA LEU A 84 -3.40 -10.28 -8.45
C LEU A 84 -4.71 -10.98 -8.87
N LEU A 85 -5.70 -10.22 -9.32
CA LEU A 85 -6.96 -10.75 -9.85
C LEU A 85 -6.73 -11.49 -11.17
N ARG A 86 -5.92 -10.93 -12.09
CA ARG A 86 -5.56 -11.60 -13.35
C ARG A 86 -4.83 -12.92 -13.18
N MET A 87 -4.06 -13.09 -12.10
CA MET A 87 -3.34 -14.33 -11.81
C MET A 87 -4.24 -15.44 -11.23
N LYS A 88 -5.52 -15.14 -10.93
CA LYS A 88 -6.51 -16.09 -10.41
C LYS A 88 -7.52 -16.59 -11.45
N GLU A 89 -7.64 -15.92 -12.60
CA GLU A 89 -8.33 -16.45 -13.80
C GLU A 89 -7.43 -17.45 -14.53
#